data_AF-A0A673FTN3-F1
#
_entry.id   AF-A0A673FTN3-F1
#
_cell.length_a   1.000
_cell.length_b   1.000
_cell.length_c   1.000
_cell.angle_alpha   90.00
_cell.angle_beta   90.00
_cell.angle_gamma   90.00
#
_symmetry.space_group_name_H-M   'P 1'
#
loop_
_entity.id
_entity.type
_entity.pdbx_description
1 polymer ?
#
loop_
_entity_poly.entity_id
_entity_poly.type
_entity_poly.pdbx_seq_one_letter_code
_entity_poly.pdbx_strand_id
1 'polypeptide(L)' 'MLQWSARSPQLWHEFVNHEVCVTNRDQQRFEGRVFTVDPVSFGLSLLCSLA' A
#
# COMPACT_ATOMS: atom_id res chain seq x y z
N MET A 1 -8.45 3.82 13.42
CA MET A 1 -7.43 3.68 12.36
C MET A 1 -7.91 4.47 11.15
N LEU A 2 -7.10 5.38 10.61
CA LEU A 2 -7.44 6.08 9.36
C LEU A 2 -7.53 5.06 8.22
N GLN A 3 -8.68 5.01 7.54
CA GLN A 3 -8.84 4.15 6.36
C GLN A 3 -7.89 4.60 5.25
N TRP A 4 -7.23 3.63 4.61
CA TRP A 4 -6.31 3.87 3.50
C TRP A 4 -6.94 4.66 2.36
N SER A 5 -8.18 4.32 2.00
CA SER A 5 -8.98 4.97 0.95
C SER A 5 -9.36 6.42 1.26
N ALA A 6 -9.30 6.84 2.53
CA ALA A 6 -9.60 8.21 2.94
C ALA A 6 -8.39 9.15 2.86
N ARG A 7 -7.20 8.63 2.54
CA ARG A 7 -5.98 9.45 2.40
C ARG A 7 -5.97 10.16 1.04
N SER A 8 -5.29 11.30 1.00
CA SER A 8 -5.10 12.04 -0.25
C SER A 8 -4.09 11.33 -1.16
N PRO A 9 -4.15 11.54 -2.48
CA PRO A 9 -3.16 11.01 -3.41
C PRO A 9 -1.72 11.42 -3.09
N GLN A 10 -1.53 12.61 -2.52
CA GLN A 10 -0.22 13.11 -2.08
C GLN A 10 0.35 12.24 -0.96
N LEU A 11 -0.47 11.90 0.04
CA LEU A 11 -0.08 11.02 1.13
C LEU A 11 0.23 9.61 0.63
N TRP A 12 -0.48 9.09 -0.37
CA TRP A 12 -0.14 7.80 -0.97
C TRP A 12 1.22 7.82 -1.66
N HIS A 13 1.55 8.94 -2.31
CA HIS A 13 2.81 9.10 -3.03
C HIS A 13 4.03 9.00 -2.10
N GLU A 14 3.89 9.37 -0.83
CA GLU A 14 4.94 9.23 0.18
C GLU A 14 5.33 7.76 0.45
N PHE A 15 4.41 6.81 0.21
CA PHE A 15 4.69 5.39 0.40
C PHE A 15 5.32 4.74 -0.83
N VAL A 16 5.26 5.36 -2.00
CA VAL A 16 5.84 4.82 -3.22
C VAL A 16 7.35 4.61 -3.02
N ASN A 17 7.87 3.48 -3.49
CA ASN A 17 9.25 3.00 -3.32
C ASN A 17 9.68 2.67 -1.88
N HIS A 18 8.79 2.73 -0.89
CA HIS A 18 9.08 2.29 0.48
C HIS A 18 8.66 0.83 0.69
N GLU A 19 9.41 0.10 1.52
CA GLU A 19 8.95 -1.18 2.04
C GLU A 19 7.88 -0.94 3.11
N VAL A 20 6.78 -1.67 2.98
CA VAL A 20 5.64 -1.57 3.87
C VAL A 20 5.16 -2.95 4.25
N CYS A 21 4.53 -3.02 5.42
CA CYS A 21 3.71 -4.14 5.83
C CYS A 21 2.26 -3.70 5.80
N VAL A 22 1.42 -4.39 5.02
CA VAL A 22 0.00 -4.11 4.87
C VAL A 22 -0.80 -5.26 5.47
N THR A 23 -1.79 -4.93 6.29
CA THR A 23 -2.77 -5.89 6.79
C THR A 23 -4.13 -5.56 6.22
N ASN A 24 -4.77 -6.52 5.55
CA ASN A 24 -6.12 -6.35 5.01
C ASN A 24 -7.20 -6.62 6.09
N ARG A 25 -8.47 -6.50 5.71
CA ARG A 25 -9.60 -6.72 6.64
C ARG A 25 -9.67 -8.17 7.14
N ASP A 26 -9.21 -9.12 6.34
CA ASP A 26 -9.13 -10.55 6.67
C ASP A 26 -7.88 -10.92 7.51
N GLN A 27 -7.17 -9.91 8.03
CA GLN A 27 -5.93 -10.07 8.80
C GLN A 27 -4.77 -10.73 8.04
N GLN A 28 -4.86 -10.83 6.72
CA GLN A 28 -3.75 -11.28 5.90
C GLN A 28 -2.70 -10.17 5.83
N ARG A 29 -1.44 -10.59 5.96
CA ARG A 29 -0.29 -9.69 6.00
C ARG A 29 0.51 -9.83 4.71
N PHE A 30 0.81 -8.70 4.10
CA PHE A 30 1.59 -8.60 2.88
C PHE A 30 2.76 -7.67 3.13
N GLU A 31 3.95 -8.09 2.75
CA GLU A 31 5.17 -7.32 2.91
C GLU A 31 5.80 -7.13 1.53
N GLY A 32 6.29 -5.93 1.27
CA GLY A 32 6.96 -5.62 0.01
C GLY A 32 7.11 -4.13 -0.22
N ARG A 33 7.75 -3.78 -1.32
CA ARG A 33 7.94 -2.40 -1.74
C ARG A 33 6.73 -1.89 -2.50
N VAL A 34 6.19 -0.72 -2.14
CA VAL A 34 5.10 -0.10 -2.90
C VAL A 34 5.61 0.32 -4.28
N PHE A 35 5.04 -0.26 -5.33
CA PHE A 35 5.33 0.13 -6.72
C PHE A 35 4.42 1.26 -7.19
N THR A 36 3.11 1.11 -6.95
CA THR A 36 2.11 2.10 -7.33
C THR A 36 0.87 1.98 -6.45
N VAL A 37 0.07 3.05 -6.45
CA VAL A 37 -1.25 3.12 -5.82
C VAL A 37 -2.24 3.57 -6.89
N ASP A 38 -3.30 2.80 -7.10
CA ASP A 38 -4.36 3.16 -8.02
C ASP A 38 -5.34 4.12 -7.32
N PRO A 39 -5.49 5.38 -7.79
CA PRO A 39 -6.30 6.37 -7.10
C PRO A 39 -7.81 6.14 -7.25
N VAL A 40 -8.24 5.26 -8.16
CA VAL A 40 -9.66 4.95 -8.41
C VAL A 40 -10.15 3.85 -7.48
N SER A 41 -9.41 2.75 -7.38
CA SER A 41 -9.75 1.58 -6.56
C SER A 41 -9.13 1.60 -5.17
N PHE A 42 -8.19 2.52 -4.91
CA PHE A 42 -7.35 2.55 -3.71
C PHE A 42 -6.45 1.30 -3.59
N GLY A 43 -6.31 0.54 -4.66
CA GLY A 43 -5.47 -0.66 -4.73
C GLY A 43 -4.00 -0.29 -4.60
N LEU A 44 -3.25 -1.15 -3.90
CA LEU A 44 -1.82 -0.98 -3.66
C LEU A 44 -1.09 -2.17 -4.28
N SER A 45 -0.16 -1.90 -5.20
CA SER A 45 0.66 -2.93 -5.83
C SER A 45 2.01 -3.01 -5.14
N LEU A 46 2.32 -4.19 -4.61
CA LEU A 46 3.58 -4.49 -3.94
C LEU A 46 4.50 -5.26 -4.89
N LEU A 47 5.78 -4.90 -4.89
CA LEU A 47 6.85 -5.77 -5.39
C LEU A 47 7.28 -6.68 -4.25
N CYS A 48 7.16 -8.00 -4.46
CA CYS A 48 7.74 -8.98 -3.55
C CYS A 48 9.26 -8.84 -3.58
N SER A 49 9.85 -8.62 -2.40
CA SER A 49 11.28 -8.75 -2.19
C SER A 49 11.61 -10.25 -2.28
N LEU A 50 12.05 -10.72 -3.46
CA LEU A 50 12.62 -12.06 -3.62
C LEU A 50 13.92 -12.10 -2.81
N ALA A 51 13.85 -12.59 -1.58
CA ALA A 51 14.99 -12.95 -0.75
C ALA A 51 15.25 -14.46 -0.83
#